data_AF-A0A671S8M1-F1
#
_entry.id   AF-A0A671S8M1-F1
#
_cell.length_a   1.000
_cell.length_b   1.000
_cell.length_c   1.000
_cell.angle_alpha   90.00
_cell.angle_beta   90.00
_cell.angle_gamma   90.00
#
_symmetry.space_group_name_H-M   'P 1'
#
loop_
_entity.id
_entity.type
_entity.pdbx_description
1 polymer ?
#
loop_
_entity_poly.entity_id
_entity_poly.type
_entity_poly.pdbx_seq_one_letter_code
_entity_poly.pdbx_strand_id
1 'polypeptide(L)'
;MYVYISFLCKVLLCTPIYFLLYSSAEEGLEFPSFDGKDRVLNVNERNYKKALKKYDMMCLLFHEPLPSDKELQQQFHMREMVLEVRNYCLTHSILTESCDLCPLGLEEEGSIYVFKHERVIEFDGELSADTLVEFLLDLLEDPVELISNPMEQRAFERMDEDIRLIGYFKGENSEHYKAFQVTAEKFQPYVKFFATFDKRVAKQLTLKMNEIDFYEPFMDEPVTIPDKPNTEEEIVDFVNQHRRPTLRKLRAEDMFETWEDDMDGIHIVAFAEEEDPGFQFFTTENKLNISYCHYQDMI
;
A
#
# COMPACT_ATOMS: atom_id res chain seq x y z
N MET A 1 59.33 -44.28 -24.89
CA MET A 1 59.03 -42.98 -24.25
C MET A 1 58.00 -42.16 -25.03
N TYR A 2 58.11 -42.04 -26.36
CA TYR A 2 57.18 -41.25 -27.19
C TYR A 2 55.72 -41.80 -27.28
N VAL A 3 55.52 -43.11 -27.18
CA VAL A 3 54.17 -43.72 -27.27
C VAL A 3 53.32 -43.47 -26.02
N TYR A 4 53.94 -43.42 -24.84
CA TYR A 4 53.23 -43.18 -23.57
C TYR A 4 52.81 -41.71 -23.41
N ILE A 5 53.60 -40.77 -23.93
CA ILE A 5 53.30 -39.33 -23.88
C ILE A 5 52.09 -39.00 -24.76
N SER A 6 51.97 -39.64 -25.94
CA SER A 6 50.81 -39.46 -26.82
C SER A 6 49.51 -40.03 -26.25
N PHE A 7 49.58 -41.08 -25.43
CA PHE A 7 48.41 -41.70 -24.82
C PHE A 7 47.90 -40.89 -23.62
N LEU A 8 48.81 -40.37 -22.79
CA LEU A 8 48.46 -39.47 -21.69
C LEU A 8 47.87 -38.15 -22.16
N CYS A 9 48.37 -37.56 -23.26
CA CYS A 9 47.80 -36.32 -23.81
C CYS A 9 46.37 -36.50 -24.33
N LYS A 10 46.02 -37.66 -24.91
CA LYS A 10 44.64 -37.91 -25.38
C LYS A 10 43.66 -38.14 -24.24
N VAL A 11 44.10 -38.77 -23.15
CA VAL A 11 43.24 -38.98 -21.98
C VAL A 11 43.02 -37.68 -21.20
N LEU A 12 44.04 -36.81 -21.07
CA LEU A 12 43.91 -35.52 -20.37
C LEU A 12 43.09 -34.47 -21.13
N LEU A 13 43.01 -34.55 -22.46
CA LEU A 13 42.28 -33.59 -23.29
C LEU A 13 40.81 -33.97 -23.53
N CYS A 14 40.42 -35.23 -23.29
CA CYS A 14 39.03 -35.68 -23.47
C CYS A 14 38.17 -35.63 -22.19
N THR A 15 38.78 -35.57 -21.01
CA THR A 15 38.05 -35.46 -19.73
C THR A 15 37.40 -34.09 -19.45
N PRO A 16 37.95 -32.92 -19.88
CA PRO A 16 37.28 -31.64 -19.63
C PRO A 16 36.09 -31.39 -20.56
N ILE A 17 36.10 -32.00 -21.75
CA ILE A 17 35.06 -31.81 -22.77
C ILE A 17 33.78 -32.57 -22.41
N TYR A 18 33.90 -33.72 -21.73
CA TYR A 18 32.74 -34.47 -21.24
C TYR A 18 32.04 -33.78 -20.05
N PHE A 19 32.76 -33.03 -19.21
CA PHE A 19 32.16 -32.24 -18.13
C PHE A 19 31.44 -30.99 -18.63
N LEU A 20 31.91 -30.37 -19.72
CA LEU A 20 31.24 -29.22 -20.33
C LEU A 20 29.91 -29.59 -21.01
N LEU A 21 29.70 -30.85 -21.39
CA LEU A 21 28.46 -31.33 -22.00
C LEU A 21 27.38 -31.76 -20.99
N TYR A 22 27.71 -31.83 -19.70
CA TYR A 22 26.74 -32.10 -18.62
C TYR A 22 26.35 -30.86 -17.81
N SER A 23 26.88 -29.69 -18.16
CA SER A 23 26.34 -28.42 -17.70
C SER A 23 25.09 -28.10 -18.51
N SER A 24 23.97 -28.71 -18.14
CA SER A 24 22.68 -28.08 -18.45
C SER A 24 22.72 -26.75 -17.72
N ALA A 25 22.86 -25.65 -18.46
CA ALA A 25 22.49 -24.36 -17.89
C ALA A 25 21.02 -24.53 -17.51
N GLU A 26 20.72 -24.47 -16.21
CA GLU A 26 19.33 -24.37 -15.77
C GLU A 26 18.73 -23.18 -16.51
N GLU A 27 17.59 -23.41 -17.19
CA GLU A 27 16.80 -22.32 -17.76
C GLU A 27 16.59 -21.31 -16.62
N GLY A 28 17.12 -20.10 -16.81
CA GLY A 28 17.02 -19.04 -15.82
C GLY A 28 15.55 -18.72 -15.52
N LEU A 29 15.29 -18.00 -14.43
CA LEU A 29 13.95 -17.54 -14.07
C LEU A 29 13.27 -16.87 -15.28
N GLU A 30 12.27 -17.53 -15.85
CA GLU A 30 11.41 -16.91 -16.87
C GLU A 30 10.46 -15.96 -16.15
N PHE A 31 10.59 -14.67 -16.45
CA PHE A 31 9.64 -13.68 -15.97
C PHE A 31 8.28 -13.95 -16.60
N PRO A 32 7.20 -14.04 -15.79
CA PRO A 32 5.86 -14.16 -16.33
C PRO A 32 5.55 -13.00 -17.27
N SER A 33 5.14 -13.30 -18.49
CA SER A 33 4.65 -12.31 -19.45
C SER A 33 3.12 -12.32 -19.49
N PHE A 34 2.53 -11.18 -19.82
CA PHE A 34 1.10 -11.09 -20.12
C PHE A 34 0.70 -12.16 -21.15
N ASP A 35 -0.23 -13.04 -20.76
CA ASP A 35 -0.60 -14.23 -21.54
C ASP A 35 -1.74 -13.96 -22.54
N GLY A 36 -2.19 -12.72 -22.68
CA GLY A 36 -3.20 -12.29 -23.64
C GLY A 36 -4.62 -12.77 -23.33
N LYS A 37 -4.87 -13.36 -22.16
CA LYS A 37 -6.22 -13.77 -21.77
C LYS A 37 -6.95 -12.60 -21.11
N ASP A 38 -8.09 -12.25 -21.69
CA ASP A 38 -9.06 -11.35 -21.09
C ASP A 38 -9.62 -11.99 -19.80
N ARG A 39 -9.39 -11.30 -18.69
CA ARG A 39 -9.89 -11.69 -17.36
C ARG A 39 -10.77 -10.62 -16.75
N VAL A 40 -10.93 -9.53 -17.47
CA VAL A 40 -11.72 -8.40 -17.06
C VAL A 40 -13.19 -8.73 -17.31
N LEU A 41 -14.02 -8.58 -16.28
CA LEU A 41 -15.45 -8.74 -16.43
C LEU A 41 -16.07 -7.38 -16.69
N ASN A 42 -16.95 -7.26 -17.68
CA ASN A 42 -17.83 -6.09 -17.83
C ASN A 42 -19.01 -6.19 -16.86
N VAL A 43 -19.09 -5.26 -15.90
CA VAL A 43 -20.17 -5.21 -14.91
C VAL A 43 -21.16 -4.08 -15.15
N ASN A 44 -22.44 -4.44 -15.07
CA ASN A 44 -23.61 -3.59 -15.29
C ASN A 44 -24.73 -3.92 -14.28
N GLU A 45 -25.86 -3.20 -14.34
CA GLU A 45 -27.01 -3.40 -13.44
C GLU A 45 -27.49 -4.86 -13.31
N ARG A 46 -27.31 -5.67 -14.36
CA ARG A 46 -27.85 -7.03 -14.41
C ARG A 46 -26.95 -8.02 -13.68
N ASN A 47 -25.63 -7.78 -13.62
CA ASN A 47 -24.67 -8.75 -13.11
C ASN A 47 -23.88 -8.27 -11.87
N TYR A 48 -23.91 -6.97 -11.51
CA TYR A 48 -23.09 -6.44 -10.40
C TYR A 48 -23.34 -7.14 -9.06
N LYS A 49 -24.60 -7.39 -8.70
CA LYS A 49 -24.95 -8.11 -7.45
C LYS A 49 -24.37 -9.52 -7.41
N LYS A 50 -24.25 -10.17 -8.56
CA LYS A 50 -23.66 -11.50 -8.66
C LYS A 50 -22.14 -11.43 -8.60
N ALA A 51 -21.54 -10.40 -9.21
CA ALA A 51 -20.11 -10.15 -9.14
C ALA A 51 -19.66 -9.85 -7.71
N LEU A 52 -20.30 -8.89 -7.01
CA LEU A 52 -20.01 -8.55 -5.62
C LEU A 52 -20.15 -9.72 -4.65
N LYS A 53 -21.07 -10.67 -4.92
CA LYS A 53 -21.23 -11.88 -4.09
C LYS A 53 -20.22 -12.99 -4.40
N LYS A 54 -19.55 -12.93 -5.55
CA LYS A 54 -18.64 -13.98 -6.01
C LYS A 54 -17.23 -13.78 -5.47
N TYR A 55 -16.84 -12.54 -5.21
CA TYR A 55 -15.46 -12.17 -4.85
C TYR A 55 -15.46 -11.44 -3.50
N ASP A 56 -14.53 -11.82 -2.63
CA ASP A 56 -14.37 -11.21 -1.29
C ASP A 56 -13.82 -9.77 -1.38
N MET A 57 -13.02 -9.51 -2.42
CA MET A 57 -12.54 -8.20 -2.82
C MET A 57 -12.71 -8.04 -4.33
N MET A 58 -13.20 -6.88 -4.77
CA MET A 58 -13.51 -6.58 -6.16
C MET A 58 -13.09 -5.15 -6.48
N CYS A 59 -12.24 -4.98 -7.48
CA CYS A 59 -11.74 -3.69 -7.93
C CYS A 59 -12.51 -3.27 -9.18
N LEU A 60 -13.03 -2.04 -9.21
CA LEU A 60 -13.88 -1.48 -10.27
C LEU A 60 -13.29 -0.18 -10.81
N LEU A 61 -13.03 -0.12 -12.11
CA LEU A 61 -12.80 1.15 -12.79
C LEU A 61 -14.15 1.76 -13.17
N PHE A 62 -14.47 2.95 -12.65
CA PHE A 62 -15.68 3.66 -13.02
C PHE A 62 -15.39 4.59 -14.20
N HIS A 63 -16.13 4.46 -15.30
CA HIS A 63 -15.92 5.30 -16.48
C HIS A 63 -17.20 5.45 -17.30
N GLU A 64 -17.30 6.54 -18.07
CA GLU A 64 -18.37 6.72 -19.05
C GLU A 64 -18.19 5.80 -20.28
N PRO A 65 -19.27 5.54 -21.05
CA PRO A 65 -19.18 4.80 -22.30
C PRO A 65 -18.10 5.36 -23.22
N LEU A 66 -17.28 4.47 -23.77
CA LEU A 66 -16.12 4.88 -24.56
C LEU A 66 -16.52 5.75 -25.76
N PRO A 67 -15.87 6.91 -25.95
CA PRO A 67 -16.10 7.74 -27.11
C PRO A 67 -15.61 7.04 -28.38
N SER A 68 -16.08 7.50 -29.54
CA SER A 68 -15.66 6.97 -30.86
C SER A 68 -14.22 7.35 -31.24
N ASP A 69 -13.57 8.16 -30.41
CA ASP A 69 -12.21 8.64 -30.61
C ASP A 69 -11.18 7.53 -30.39
N LYS A 70 -10.26 7.37 -31.33
CA LYS A 70 -9.26 6.29 -31.31
C LYS A 70 -8.21 6.47 -30.22
N GLU A 71 -7.83 7.71 -29.91
CA GLU A 71 -6.80 7.99 -28.89
C GLU A 71 -7.34 7.69 -27.50
N LEU A 72 -8.59 8.07 -27.21
CA LEU A 72 -9.26 7.76 -25.95
C LEU A 72 -9.51 6.26 -25.78
N GLN A 73 -9.84 5.54 -26.85
CA GLN A 73 -9.94 4.08 -26.82
C GLN A 73 -8.58 3.41 -26.55
N GLN A 74 -7.50 3.94 -27.12
CA GLN A 74 -6.16 3.42 -26.88
C GLN A 74 -5.70 3.69 -25.43
N GLN A 75 -5.99 4.89 -24.90
CA GLN A 75 -5.74 5.20 -23.48
C GLN A 75 -6.51 4.26 -22.57
N PHE A 76 -7.79 4.03 -22.83
CA PHE A 76 -8.60 3.09 -22.07
C PHE A 76 -8.04 1.67 -22.12
N HIS A 77 -7.61 1.21 -23.30
CA HIS A 77 -7.00 -0.12 -23.43
C HIS A 77 -5.71 -0.26 -22.60
N MET A 78 -4.91 0.81 -22.47
CA MET A 78 -3.75 0.79 -21.57
C MET A 78 -4.16 0.65 -20.10
N ARG A 79 -5.24 1.32 -19.67
CA ARG A 79 -5.79 1.20 -18.31
C ARG A 79 -6.34 -0.20 -18.03
N GLU A 80 -7.01 -0.80 -19.02
CA GLU A 80 -7.48 -2.18 -18.96
C GLU A 80 -6.30 -3.17 -18.78
N MET A 81 -5.22 -3.01 -19.56
CA MET A 81 -4.03 -3.85 -19.42
C MET A 81 -3.41 -3.77 -18.01
N VAL A 82 -3.35 -2.59 -17.40
CA VAL A 82 -2.88 -2.41 -16.01
C VAL A 82 -3.70 -3.28 -15.04
N LEU A 83 -5.01 -3.32 -15.23
CA LEU A 83 -5.93 -4.11 -14.41
C LEU A 83 -5.86 -5.62 -14.72
N GLU A 84 -5.46 -6.01 -15.93
CA GLU A 84 -5.27 -7.41 -16.33
C GLU A 84 -3.98 -8.02 -15.79
N VAL A 85 -2.84 -7.29 -15.85
CA VAL A 85 -1.51 -7.76 -15.41
C VAL A 85 -1.53 -8.26 -13.96
N ARG A 86 -2.40 -7.67 -13.15
CA ARG A 86 -2.61 -7.98 -11.74
C ARG A 86 -3.21 -9.37 -11.45
N ASN A 87 -3.94 -9.97 -12.37
CA ASN A 87 -4.75 -11.18 -12.11
C ASN A 87 -3.93 -12.47 -11.85
N TYR A 88 -2.59 -12.39 -11.88
CA TYR A 88 -1.70 -13.47 -11.50
C TYR A 88 -1.42 -13.54 -9.98
N CYS A 89 -1.57 -12.44 -9.24
CA CYS A 89 -1.19 -12.38 -7.83
C CYS A 89 -2.37 -12.37 -6.86
N LEU A 90 -3.51 -11.75 -7.19
CA LEU A 90 -4.62 -11.57 -6.25
C LEU A 90 -5.99 -11.61 -6.95
N THR A 91 -7.00 -12.04 -6.19
CA THR A 91 -8.42 -12.20 -6.57
C THR A 91 -8.95 -11.08 -7.49
N HIS A 92 -9.16 -11.46 -8.76
CA HIS A 92 -9.91 -10.87 -9.88
C HIS A 92 -10.38 -9.40 -9.78
N SER A 93 -9.74 -8.53 -10.57
CA SER A 93 -10.19 -7.19 -10.99
C SER A 93 -11.35 -7.27 -12.00
N ILE A 94 -12.28 -6.33 -11.96
CA ILE A 94 -13.51 -6.31 -12.77
C ILE A 94 -13.71 -4.91 -13.34
N LEU A 95 -13.86 -4.76 -14.66
CA LEU A 95 -14.16 -3.45 -15.26
C LEU A 95 -15.66 -3.19 -15.22
N THR A 96 -16.08 -2.08 -14.66
CA THR A 96 -17.48 -1.64 -14.77
C THR A 96 -17.62 -0.66 -15.91
N GLU A 97 -18.34 -1.08 -16.95
CA GLU A 97 -18.94 -0.13 -17.88
C GLU A 97 -20.31 0.27 -17.34
N SER A 98 -20.46 1.56 -17.00
CA SER A 98 -21.70 2.35 -17.02
C SER A 98 -22.08 3.09 -15.71
N CYS A 99 -22.63 4.29 -15.95
CA CYS A 99 -23.31 5.21 -15.02
C CYS A 99 -24.53 4.60 -14.28
N ASP A 100 -24.90 3.35 -14.59
CA ASP A 100 -26.07 2.71 -13.98
C ASP A 100 -25.78 2.15 -12.57
N LEU A 101 -24.52 2.25 -12.11
CA LEU A 101 -24.04 1.80 -10.81
C LEU A 101 -23.79 2.94 -9.82
N CYS A 102 -24.17 4.18 -10.13
CA CYS A 102 -24.13 5.31 -9.18
C CYS A 102 -24.76 5.02 -7.80
N PRO A 103 -25.79 4.15 -7.66
CA PRO A 103 -26.30 3.75 -6.33
C PRO A 103 -25.26 3.02 -5.45
N LEU A 104 -24.10 2.62 -5.98
CA LEU A 104 -23.00 2.02 -5.24
C LEU A 104 -22.06 3.04 -4.60
N GLY A 105 -22.32 4.35 -4.75
CA GLY A 105 -21.45 5.41 -4.22
C GLY A 105 -20.21 5.66 -5.08
N LEU A 106 -20.32 5.44 -6.39
CA LEU A 106 -19.28 5.82 -7.36
C LEU A 106 -19.53 7.27 -7.75
N GLU A 107 -18.63 8.17 -7.39
CA GLU A 107 -18.82 9.62 -7.56
C GLU A 107 -17.93 10.19 -8.66
N GLU A 108 -16.70 9.68 -8.79
CA GLU A 108 -15.67 10.25 -9.65
C GLU A 108 -15.39 9.38 -10.89
N GLU A 109 -15.66 9.95 -12.07
CA GLU A 109 -15.38 9.29 -13.34
C GLU A 109 -13.87 9.14 -13.57
N GLY A 110 -13.45 7.94 -13.90
CA GLY A 110 -12.05 7.58 -14.14
C GLY A 110 -11.38 6.96 -12.92
N SER A 111 -11.99 7.05 -11.74
CA SER A 111 -11.46 6.54 -10.48
C SER A 111 -11.67 5.04 -10.33
N ILE A 112 -10.82 4.43 -9.50
CA ILE A 112 -10.90 3.02 -9.15
C ILE A 112 -11.53 2.87 -7.78
N TYR A 113 -12.54 2.01 -7.67
CA TYR A 113 -13.23 1.68 -6.44
C TYR A 113 -13.00 0.23 -6.06
N VAL A 114 -12.55 0.00 -4.83
CA VAL A 114 -12.36 -1.32 -4.25
C VAL A 114 -13.48 -1.64 -3.30
N PHE A 115 -14.24 -2.68 -3.65
CA PHE A 115 -15.26 -3.28 -2.81
C PHE A 115 -14.62 -4.40 -2.01
N LYS A 116 -14.62 -4.29 -0.68
CA LYS A 116 -14.14 -5.32 0.24
C LYS A 116 -15.19 -5.48 1.34
N HIS A 117 -15.82 -6.65 1.42
CA HIS A 117 -16.97 -6.89 2.30
C HIS A 117 -18.13 -5.89 2.05
N GLU A 118 -18.48 -5.04 3.02
CA GLU A 118 -19.51 -4.00 2.92
C GLU A 118 -18.91 -2.58 2.72
N ARG A 119 -17.60 -2.49 2.49
CA ARG A 119 -16.88 -1.23 2.33
C ARG A 119 -16.58 -0.94 0.86
N VAL A 120 -16.61 0.34 0.52
CA VAL A 120 -16.17 0.89 -0.76
C VAL A 120 -15.02 1.83 -0.46
N ILE A 121 -13.89 1.61 -1.11
CA ILE A 121 -12.65 2.37 -0.92
C ILE A 121 -12.28 2.96 -2.28
N GLU A 122 -12.15 4.26 -2.34
CA GLU A 122 -11.65 4.97 -3.51
C GLU A 122 -10.12 4.89 -3.54
N PHE A 123 -9.58 4.48 -4.67
CA PHE A 123 -8.14 4.50 -4.94
C PHE A 123 -7.83 5.77 -5.71
N ASP A 124 -7.11 6.66 -5.03
CA ASP A 124 -6.77 8.01 -5.51
C ASP A 124 -5.25 8.17 -5.67
N GLY A 125 -4.67 7.18 -6.35
CA GLY A 125 -3.24 7.04 -6.57
C GLY A 125 -2.88 6.86 -8.04
N GLU A 126 -1.59 6.65 -8.31
CA GLU A 126 -1.07 6.43 -9.65
C GLU A 126 -1.70 5.18 -10.29
N LEU A 127 -2.17 5.34 -11.53
CA LEU A 127 -2.71 4.24 -12.31
C LEU A 127 -1.58 3.41 -12.95
N SER A 128 -0.90 2.63 -12.11
CA SER A 128 0.15 1.68 -12.49
C SER A 128 -0.16 0.28 -11.94
N ALA A 129 0.41 -0.77 -12.54
CA ALA A 129 0.10 -2.14 -12.15
C ALA A 129 0.74 -2.52 -10.82
N ASP A 130 1.96 -2.06 -10.59
CA ASP A 130 2.75 -2.17 -9.38
C ASP A 130 2.06 -1.48 -8.20
N THR A 131 1.77 -0.18 -8.29
CA THR A 131 1.12 0.57 -7.20
C THR A 131 -0.25 -0.02 -6.86
N LEU A 132 -1.05 -0.35 -7.89
CA LEU A 132 -2.36 -0.94 -7.66
C LEU A 132 -2.28 -2.34 -7.03
N VAL A 133 -1.30 -3.17 -7.43
CA VAL A 133 -1.09 -4.49 -6.81
C VAL A 133 -0.69 -4.34 -5.35
N GLU A 134 0.22 -3.43 -5.03
CA GLU A 134 0.67 -3.14 -3.66
C GLU A 134 -0.49 -2.66 -2.79
N PHE A 135 -1.23 -1.65 -3.25
CA PHE A 135 -2.43 -1.14 -2.56
C PHE A 135 -3.43 -2.25 -2.22
N LEU A 136 -3.58 -3.24 -3.12
CA LEU A 136 -4.54 -4.33 -2.94
C LEU A 136 -3.99 -5.51 -2.15
N LEU A 137 -2.67 -5.67 -2.08
CA LEU A 137 -2.04 -6.56 -1.11
C LEU A 137 -2.24 -5.99 0.30
N ASP A 138 -1.99 -4.70 0.50
CA ASP A 138 -2.23 -4.02 1.78
C ASP A 138 -3.69 -4.10 2.21
N LEU A 139 -4.63 -3.96 1.26
CA LEU A 139 -6.04 -4.16 1.54
C LEU A 139 -6.42 -5.62 1.83
N LEU A 140 -5.60 -6.62 1.53
CA LEU A 140 -5.88 -8.01 1.90
C LEU A 140 -5.34 -8.36 3.28
N GLU A 141 -4.38 -7.60 3.77
CA GLU A 141 -3.85 -7.77 5.12
C GLU A 141 -4.89 -7.45 6.19
N ASP A 142 -4.62 -7.95 7.39
CA ASP A 142 -5.45 -7.70 8.56
C ASP A 142 -5.42 -6.20 8.90
N PRO A 143 -6.56 -5.61 9.31
CA PRO A 143 -6.63 -4.19 9.63
C PRO A 143 -5.79 -3.78 10.82
N VAL A 144 -5.44 -4.72 11.70
CA VAL A 144 -4.61 -4.47 12.87
C VAL A 144 -3.48 -5.49 12.93
N GLU A 145 -2.24 -5.01 12.89
CA GLU A 145 -1.06 -5.83 13.07
C GLU A 145 -0.72 -6.01 14.56
N LEU A 146 -0.42 -7.25 14.98
CA LEU A 146 -0.10 -7.55 16.38
C LEU A 146 1.40 -7.52 16.65
N ILE A 147 1.81 -6.67 17.59
CA ILE A 147 3.19 -6.62 18.08
C ILE A 147 3.30 -7.44 19.36
N SER A 148 4.02 -8.56 19.25
CA SER A 148 4.22 -9.55 20.30
C SER A 148 5.67 -9.65 20.75
N ASN A 149 6.62 -9.13 19.96
CA ASN A 149 8.04 -9.28 20.23
C ASN A 149 8.89 -8.04 19.89
N PRO A 150 10.14 -7.96 20.39
CA PRO A 150 11.00 -6.80 20.16
C PRO A 150 11.44 -6.59 18.71
N MET A 151 11.37 -7.60 17.83
CA MET A 151 11.70 -7.43 16.42
C MET A 151 10.57 -6.71 15.69
N GLU A 152 9.32 -7.13 15.93
CA GLU A 152 8.12 -6.45 15.45
C GLU A 152 8.05 -5.01 15.97
N GLN A 153 8.38 -4.78 17.26
CA GLN A 153 8.43 -3.42 17.80
C GLN A 153 9.45 -2.54 17.05
N ARG A 154 10.62 -3.07 16.71
CA ARG A 154 11.62 -2.33 15.92
C ARG A 154 11.17 -2.10 14.47
N ALA A 155 10.37 -2.98 13.91
CA ALA A 155 9.78 -2.77 12.59
C ALA A 155 8.80 -1.59 12.65
N PHE A 156 7.89 -1.60 13.64
CA PHE A 156 6.97 -0.49 13.91
C PHE A 156 7.69 0.85 14.08
N GLU A 157 8.76 0.91 14.88
CA GLU A 157 9.53 2.14 15.10
C GLU A 157 10.19 2.70 13.82
N ARG A 158 10.40 1.89 12.78
CA ARG A 158 11.03 2.28 11.51
C ARG A 158 10.06 2.79 10.45
N MET A 159 8.76 2.67 10.66
CA MET A 159 7.74 3.11 9.68
C MET A 159 7.43 4.61 9.84
N ASP A 160 8.47 5.44 9.97
CA ASP A 160 8.33 6.85 10.38
C ASP A 160 7.71 7.75 9.31
N GLU A 161 7.55 7.25 8.09
CA GLU A 161 6.86 7.97 7.00
C GLU A 161 5.33 7.81 7.05
N ASP A 162 4.82 6.82 7.80
CA ASP A 162 3.40 6.47 7.84
C ASP A 162 2.69 7.04 9.07
N ILE A 163 1.42 7.42 8.87
CA ILE A 163 0.52 7.64 10.01
C ILE A 163 0.24 6.27 10.64
N ARG A 164 0.57 6.14 11.93
CA ARG A 164 0.41 4.86 12.64
C ARG A 164 -0.17 5.03 14.04
N LEU A 165 -1.05 4.12 14.41
CA LEU A 165 -1.63 4.04 15.75
C LEU A 165 -1.20 2.75 16.44
N ILE A 166 -0.96 2.80 17.74
CA ILE A 166 -0.69 1.61 18.53
C ILE A 166 -1.47 1.59 19.84
N GLY A 167 -2.22 0.51 20.07
CA GLY A 167 -3.01 0.32 21.28
C GLY A 167 -2.52 -0.84 22.15
N TYR A 168 -2.55 -0.68 23.47
CA TYR A 168 -2.31 -1.79 24.40
C TYR A 168 -3.62 -2.28 25.00
N PHE A 169 -4.00 -3.52 24.68
CA PHE A 169 -5.27 -4.11 25.12
C PHE A 169 -5.07 -5.39 25.92
N LYS A 170 -6.13 -5.84 26.58
CA LYS A 170 -6.11 -7.08 27.38
C LYS A 170 -6.00 -8.34 26.52
N GLY A 171 -6.44 -8.28 25.27
CA GLY A 171 -6.50 -9.41 24.33
C GLY A 171 -7.62 -9.21 23.30
N GLU A 172 -7.70 -10.12 22.33
CA GLU A 172 -8.63 -10.06 21.19
C GLU A 172 -10.12 -9.99 21.58
N ASN A 173 -10.48 -10.55 22.73
CA ASN A 173 -11.85 -10.55 23.22
C ASN A 173 -12.24 -9.26 23.97
N SER A 174 -11.32 -8.29 24.10
CA SER A 174 -11.61 -6.99 24.70
C SER A 174 -12.55 -6.18 23.81
N GLU A 175 -13.58 -5.57 24.41
CA GLU A 175 -14.47 -4.64 23.71
C GLU A 175 -13.71 -3.46 23.10
N HIS A 176 -12.71 -2.93 23.80
CA HIS A 176 -11.89 -1.82 23.31
C HIS A 176 -11.01 -2.20 22.12
N TYR A 177 -10.47 -3.43 22.12
CA TYR A 177 -9.72 -3.93 20.95
C TYR A 177 -10.64 -4.11 19.74
N LYS A 178 -11.87 -4.58 19.94
CA LYS A 178 -12.84 -4.72 18.85
C LYS A 178 -13.23 -3.36 18.26
N ALA A 179 -13.46 -2.35 19.11
CA ALA A 179 -13.70 -0.98 18.64
C ALA A 179 -12.49 -0.47 17.83
N PHE A 180 -11.27 -0.68 18.32
CA PHE A 180 -10.04 -0.33 17.61
C PHE A 180 -9.90 -1.04 16.26
N GLN A 181 -10.24 -2.34 16.19
CA GLN A 181 -10.22 -3.13 14.96
C GLN A 181 -11.24 -2.64 13.92
N VAL A 182 -12.46 -2.32 14.36
CA VAL A 182 -13.50 -1.76 13.46
C VAL A 182 -13.08 -0.38 12.94
N THR A 183 -12.46 0.45 13.79
CA THR A 183 -11.91 1.73 13.34
C THR A 183 -10.78 1.52 12.33
N ALA A 184 -9.85 0.60 12.59
CA ALA A 184 -8.73 0.30 11.70
C ALA A 184 -9.19 -0.09 10.30
N GLU A 185 -10.25 -0.90 10.20
CA GLU A 185 -10.86 -1.23 8.92
C GLU A 185 -11.24 0.01 8.11
N LYS A 186 -11.78 1.06 8.73
CA LYS A 186 -12.21 2.27 8.02
C LYS A 186 -11.07 3.06 7.38
N PHE A 187 -9.85 2.93 7.89
CA PHE A 187 -8.68 3.68 7.43
C PHE A 187 -7.68 2.83 6.62
N GLN A 188 -7.95 1.54 6.42
CA GLN A 188 -7.12 0.71 5.54
C GLN A 188 -7.13 1.25 4.10
N PRO A 189 -5.99 1.22 3.39
CA PRO A 189 -4.65 0.84 3.87
C PRO A 189 -3.78 2.04 4.31
N TYR A 190 -4.32 3.26 4.25
CA TYR A 190 -3.58 4.52 4.36
C TYR A 190 -3.06 4.83 5.76
N VAL A 191 -3.77 4.40 6.81
CA VAL A 191 -3.34 4.53 8.21
C VAL A 191 -3.09 3.16 8.80
N LYS A 192 -1.89 2.95 9.37
CA LYS A 192 -1.47 1.64 9.88
C LYS A 192 -1.86 1.50 11.35
N PHE A 193 -2.60 0.45 11.68
CA PHE A 193 -3.05 0.19 13.06
C PHE A 193 -2.30 -1.00 13.64
N PHE A 194 -1.75 -0.81 14.83
CA PHE A 194 -1.02 -1.83 15.57
C PHE A 194 -1.66 -2.06 16.93
N ALA A 195 -1.55 -3.28 17.44
CA ALA A 195 -1.97 -3.59 18.79
C ALA A 195 -0.96 -4.49 19.48
N THR A 196 -0.85 -4.36 20.79
CA THR A 196 -0.12 -5.33 21.61
C THR A 196 -1.01 -5.83 22.74
N PHE A 197 -0.81 -7.09 23.10
CA PHE A 197 -1.34 -7.69 24.33
C PHE A 197 -0.22 -8.01 25.34
N ASP A 198 1.05 -7.77 24.95
CA ASP A 198 2.20 -8.04 25.80
C ASP A 198 2.55 -6.81 26.65
N LYS A 199 2.45 -6.98 27.98
CA LYS A 199 2.82 -5.96 28.96
C LYS A 199 4.27 -5.47 28.82
N ARG A 200 5.19 -6.27 28.31
CA ARG A 200 6.60 -5.91 28.08
C ARG A 200 6.72 -4.92 26.93
N VAL A 201 6.09 -5.22 25.80
CA VAL A 201 6.03 -4.34 24.62
C VAL A 201 5.36 -3.02 25.02
N ALA A 202 4.20 -3.09 25.67
CA ALA A 202 3.49 -1.90 26.16
C ALA A 202 4.36 -1.03 27.08
N LYS A 203 5.15 -1.64 27.96
CA LYS A 203 6.07 -0.89 28.84
C LYS A 203 7.18 -0.17 28.07
N GLN A 204 7.68 -0.77 26.99
CA GLN A 204 8.73 -0.16 26.15
C GLN A 204 8.18 1.03 25.36
N LEU A 205 6.94 0.92 24.89
CA LEU A 205 6.18 1.99 24.22
C LEU A 205 5.52 2.97 25.20
N THR A 206 5.75 2.81 26.52
CA THR A 206 5.14 3.62 27.59
C THR A 206 3.61 3.61 27.68
N LEU A 207 2.94 2.72 26.95
CA LEU A 207 1.49 2.54 26.94
C LEU A 207 0.94 1.91 28.23
N LYS A 208 -0.16 2.48 28.71
CA LYS A 208 -1.01 1.88 29.76
C LYS A 208 -2.17 1.07 29.14
N MET A 209 -2.83 0.23 29.95
CA MET A 209 -3.98 -0.57 29.48
C MET A 209 -5.07 0.32 28.86
N ASN A 210 -5.59 -0.11 27.71
CA ASN A 210 -6.55 0.58 26.84
C ASN A 210 -6.12 1.97 26.36
N GLU A 211 -4.82 2.28 26.42
CA GLU A 211 -4.25 3.50 25.86
C GLU A 211 -3.93 3.28 24.38
N ILE A 212 -4.15 4.33 23.58
CA ILE A 212 -3.86 4.35 22.15
C ILE A 212 -3.00 5.58 21.90
N ASP A 213 -1.84 5.35 21.30
CA ASP A 213 -0.92 6.40 20.87
C ASP A 213 -1.03 6.56 19.35
N PHE A 214 -1.09 7.80 18.89
CA PHE A 214 -1.05 8.21 17.49
C PHE A 214 0.33 8.79 17.18
N TYR A 215 0.97 8.28 16.13
CA TYR A 215 2.23 8.81 15.63
C TYR A 215 1.97 9.51 14.30
N GLU A 216 2.23 10.80 14.29
CA GLU A 216 2.31 11.60 13.07
C GLU A 216 3.60 11.24 12.30
N PRO A 217 3.57 11.19 10.96
CA PRO A 217 4.75 11.01 10.13
C PRO A 217 5.89 11.94 10.53
N PHE A 218 7.10 11.39 10.56
CA PHE A 218 8.37 12.01 10.90
C PHE A 218 8.47 12.53 12.35
N MET A 219 7.47 12.28 13.20
CA MET A 219 7.49 12.63 14.62
C MET A 219 7.93 11.46 15.51
N ASP A 220 8.85 11.73 16.44
CA ASP A 220 9.37 10.71 17.36
C ASP A 220 8.43 10.46 18.55
N GLU A 221 7.77 11.52 19.02
CA GLU A 221 6.86 11.46 20.16
C GLU A 221 5.41 11.28 19.70
N PRO A 222 4.68 10.30 20.25
CA PRO A 222 3.27 10.14 19.95
C PRO A 222 2.40 11.16 20.66
N VAL A 223 1.18 11.32 20.14
CA VAL A 223 0.07 11.94 20.83
C VAL A 223 -0.88 10.85 21.33
N THR A 224 -1.03 10.73 22.65
CA THR A 224 -2.00 9.80 23.25
C THR A 224 -3.42 10.33 23.06
N ILE A 225 -4.31 9.49 22.55
CA ILE A 225 -5.74 9.83 22.40
C ILE A 225 -6.33 10.08 23.80
N PRO A 226 -7.00 11.23 24.04
CA PRO A 226 -7.52 11.58 25.35
C PRO A 226 -8.67 10.66 25.79
N ASP A 227 -9.03 10.73 27.08
CA ASP A 227 -10.26 10.16 27.64
C ASP A 227 -10.48 8.64 27.47
N LYS A 228 -9.40 7.86 27.46
CA LYS A 228 -9.48 6.40 27.40
C LYS A 228 -10.34 5.75 28.52
N PRO A 229 -10.96 4.58 28.29
CA PRO A 229 -10.94 3.77 27.05
C PRO A 229 -11.76 4.39 25.93
N ASN A 230 -11.23 4.40 24.72
CA ASN A 230 -11.86 5.06 23.58
C ASN A 230 -12.90 4.17 22.89
N THR A 231 -13.96 4.81 22.40
CA THR A 231 -14.97 4.26 21.49
C THR A 231 -14.50 4.35 20.04
N GLU A 232 -15.18 3.65 19.14
CA GLU A 232 -14.91 3.71 17.69
C GLU A 232 -14.99 5.14 17.16
N GLU A 233 -16.03 5.88 17.55
CA GLU A 233 -16.28 7.27 17.13
C GLU A 233 -15.16 8.21 17.59
N GLU A 234 -14.73 8.09 18.85
CA GLU A 234 -13.65 8.93 19.39
C GLU A 234 -12.31 8.70 18.67
N ILE A 235 -12.02 7.44 18.29
CA ILE A 235 -10.79 7.13 17.52
C ILE A 235 -10.91 7.69 16.09
N VAL A 236 -12.06 7.50 15.44
CA VAL A 236 -12.32 8.03 14.09
C VAL A 236 -12.19 9.55 14.06
N ASP A 237 -12.83 10.24 15.01
CA ASP A 237 -12.79 11.69 15.10
C ASP A 237 -11.37 12.19 15.35
N PHE A 238 -10.61 11.52 16.22
CA PHE A 238 -9.23 11.88 16.48
C PHE A 238 -8.35 11.72 15.23
N VAL A 239 -8.43 10.57 14.53
CA VAL A 239 -7.64 10.32 13.32
C VAL A 239 -8.00 11.32 12.22
N ASN A 240 -9.29 11.60 12.01
CA ASN A 240 -9.74 12.58 11.01
C ASN A 240 -9.24 14.00 11.33
N GLN A 241 -9.23 14.41 12.60
CA GLN A 241 -8.70 15.71 13.02
C GLN A 241 -7.20 15.85 12.78
N HIS A 242 -6.46 14.73 12.77
CA HIS A 242 -5.01 14.69 12.57
C HIS A 242 -4.62 14.05 11.23
N ARG A 243 -5.55 13.96 10.26
CA ARG A 243 -5.34 13.32 8.96
C ARG A 243 -4.32 14.07 8.08
N ARG A 244 -4.09 15.35 8.34
CA ARG A 244 -3.11 16.19 7.61
C ARG A 244 -1.85 16.37 8.46
N PRO A 245 -0.78 15.59 8.23
CA PRO A 245 0.51 15.77 8.90
C PRO A 245 1.17 17.09 8.54
N THR A 246 2.08 17.53 9.40
CA THR A 246 2.98 18.68 9.17
C THR A 246 3.93 18.43 8.00
N LEU A 247 4.45 17.22 7.90
CA LEU A 247 5.28 16.74 6.79
C LEU A 247 4.72 15.40 6.32
N ARG A 248 4.45 15.28 5.02
CA ARG A 248 3.95 14.06 4.40
C ARG A 248 4.73 13.76 3.12
N LYS A 249 5.05 12.50 2.90
CA LYS A 249 5.67 12.02 1.66
C LYS A 249 4.58 11.88 0.60
N LEU A 250 4.83 12.33 -0.61
CA LEU A 250 3.94 12.06 -1.74
C LEU A 250 4.18 10.61 -2.17
N ARG A 251 3.21 9.72 -1.98
CA ARG A 251 3.32 8.28 -2.31
C ARG A 251 2.49 7.98 -3.54
N ALA A 252 2.85 6.92 -4.25
CA ALA A 252 2.14 6.56 -5.47
C ALA A 252 0.69 6.15 -5.17
N GLU A 253 0.42 5.48 -4.03
CA GLU A 253 -0.93 5.00 -3.72
C GLU A 253 -1.95 6.09 -3.33
N ASP A 254 -1.51 7.30 -2.97
CA ASP A 254 -2.37 8.40 -2.49
C ASP A 254 -1.96 9.78 -3.03
N MET A 255 -1.26 9.80 -4.17
CA MET A 255 -0.66 11.04 -4.69
C MET A 255 -1.70 12.10 -5.04
N PHE A 256 -2.86 11.70 -5.57
CA PHE A 256 -3.90 12.64 -5.99
C PHE A 256 -4.63 13.18 -4.76
N GLU A 257 -4.99 12.33 -3.79
CA GLU A 257 -5.57 12.76 -2.51
C GLU A 257 -4.68 13.81 -1.82
N THR A 258 -3.37 13.51 -1.76
CA THR A 258 -2.38 14.41 -1.15
C THR A 258 -2.25 15.73 -1.90
N TRP A 259 -2.35 15.71 -3.23
CA TRP A 259 -2.19 16.89 -4.08
C TRP A 259 -3.45 17.75 -4.15
N GLU A 260 -4.63 17.17 -4.02
CA GLU A 260 -5.90 17.91 -3.97
C GLU A 260 -6.15 18.52 -2.58
N ASP A 261 -5.55 17.95 -1.53
CA ASP A 261 -5.61 18.48 -0.17
C ASP A 261 -4.70 19.70 0.05
N ASP A 262 -4.96 20.79 -0.68
CA ASP A 262 -4.19 22.02 -0.63
C ASP A 262 -4.45 22.90 0.62
N MET A 263 -3.55 23.87 0.83
CA MET A 263 -3.70 24.93 1.82
C MET A 263 -3.95 26.26 1.12
N ASP A 264 -5.22 26.64 0.99
CA ASP A 264 -5.65 27.88 0.33
C ASP A 264 -5.14 28.00 -1.12
N GLY A 265 -5.14 26.88 -1.85
CA GLY A 265 -4.69 26.76 -3.24
C GLY A 265 -3.18 26.59 -3.41
N ILE A 266 -2.42 26.32 -2.34
CA ILE A 266 -0.96 26.26 -2.35
C ILE A 266 -0.46 24.99 -1.65
N HIS A 267 0.63 24.43 -2.20
CA HIS A 267 1.47 23.40 -1.56
C HIS A 267 2.89 23.91 -1.35
N ILE A 268 3.48 23.58 -0.21
CA ILE A 268 4.93 23.71 0.01
C ILE A 268 5.55 22.37 -0.36
N VAL A 269 6.27 22.33 -1.48
CA VAL A 269 6.86 21.10 -2.01
C VAL A 269 8.37 21.10 -1.82
N ALA A 270 8.88 20.05 -1.17
CA ALA A 270 10.31 19.80 -1.02
C ALA A 270 10.70 18.56 -1.83
N PHE A 271 11.76 18.67 -2.63
CA PHE A 271 12.35 17.55 -3.36
C PHE A 271 13.63 17.12 -2.65
N ALA A 272 13.68 15.86 -2.25
CA ALA A 272 14.86 15.25 -1.64
C ALA A 272 14.92 13.77 -2.07
N GLU A 273 16.12 13.30 -2.41
CA GLU A 273 16.38 11.88 -2.67
C GLU A 273 16.75 11.21 -1.34
N GLU A 274 16.06 10.14 -0.96
CA GLU A 274 16.26 9.46 0.33
C GLU A 274 17.68 8.90 0.51
N GLU A 275 18.32 8.53 -0.61
CA GLU A 275 19.69 8.04 -0.63
C GLU A 275 20.74 9.16 -0.46
N ASP A 276 20.35 10.42 -0.63
CA ASP A 276 21.22 11.57 -0.39
C ASP A 276 21.35 11.81 1.13
N PRO A 277 22.58 11.94 1.67
CA PRO A 277 22.80 12.40 3.04
C PRO A 277 21.99 13.65 3.44
N GLY A 278 21.63 14.52 2.49
CA GLY A 278 20.76 15.68 2.69
C GLY A 278 19.33 15.35 3.11
N PHE A 279 18.80 14.15 2.85
CA PHE A 279 17.45 13.75 3.27
C PHE A 279 17.29 13.76 4.79
N GLN A 280 18.29 13.26 5.52
CA GLN A 280 18.30 13.25 6.99
C GLN A 280 18.22 14.68 7.57
N PHE A 281 18.77 15.66 6.87
CA PHE A 281 18.68 17.06 7.26
C PHE A 281 17.23 17.59 7.21
N PHE A 282 16.44 17.15 6.21
CA PHE A 282 15.03 17.53 6.08
C PHE A 282 14.13 16.81 7.09
N THR A 283 14.31 15.50 7.28
CA THR A 283 13.42 14.70 8.14
C THR A 283 13.79 14.75 9.62
N THR A 284 15.06 14.99 9.96
CA THR A 284 15.54 14.92 11.36
C THR A 284 15.81 16.31 11.97
N GLU A 285 16.43 17.22 11.24
CA GLU A 285 16.88 18.52 11.80
C GLU A 285 15.85 19.65 11.62
N ASN A 286 14.94 19.55 10.66
CA ASN A 286 13.90 20.56 10.39
C ASN A 286 12.51 20.24 10.97
N LYS A 287 12.39 19.26 11.88
CA LYS A 287 11.13 18.90 12.59
C LYS A 287 10.41 20.09 13.25
N LEU A 288 11.11 21.22 13.47
CA LEU A 288 10.58 22.47 14.04
C LEU A 288 10.50 23.66 13.06
N ASN A 289 11.14 23.59 11.89
CA ASN A 289 11.33 24.76 11.01
C ASN A 289 10.40 24.79 9.79
N ILE A 290 9.70 23.70 9.47
CA ILE A 290 8.71 23.72 8.39
C ILE A 290 7.50 24.59 8.77
N SER A 291 7.15 24.69 10.06
CA SER A 291 6.18 25.69 10.56
C SER A 291 6.68 27.14 10.52
N TYR A 292 7.99 27.38 10.34
CA TYR A 292 8.60 28.71 10.38
C TYR A 292 9.12 29.24 9.04
N CYS A 293 8.98 28.50 7.93
CA CYS A 293 9.19 29.06 6.58
C CYS A 293 8.01 29.96 6.16
N HIS A 294 7.64 30.89 7.03
CA HIS A 294 6.89 32.07 6.68
C HIS A 294 7.85 33.07 6.00
N TYR A 295 7.56 33.36 4.73
CA TYR A 295 7.36 34.73 4.26
C TYR A 295 8.55 35.67 4.00
N GLN A 296 9.82 35.26 4.00
CA GLN A 296 10.92 36.23 3.76
C GLN A 296 11.88 36.02 2.59
N ASP A 297 11.97 34.85 1.95
CA ASP A 297 13.07 34.61 0.99
C ASP A 297 12.64 34.19 -0.43
N MET A 298 11.43 34.51 -0.88
CA MET A 298 11.06 34.40 -2.30
C MET A 298 10.40 35.68 -2.81
N ILE A 299 11.24 36.69 -3.05
CA ILE A 299 11.06 37.69 -4.11
C ILE A 299 11.99 37.30 -5.26
#